data_AF-A0A061AVR4-F1
#
_entry.id   AF-A0A061AVR4-F1
#
_cell.length_a   1.000
_cell.length_b   1.000
_cell.length_c   1.000
_cell.angle_alpha   90.00
_cell.angle_beta   90.00
_cell.angle_gamma   90.00
#
_symmetry.space_group_name_H-M   'P 1'
#
loop_
_entity.id
_entity.type
_entity.pdbx_description
1 polymer ?
#
loop_
_entity_poly.entity_id
_entity_poly.type
_entity_poly.pdbx_seq_one_letter_code
_entity_poly.pdbx_strand_id
1 'polypeptide(L)'
;MTVLKRSLVSSTKTVVEKKQKTASVKPITSFFKTLDGKDAVIESSKLVTEASNQEILPSNSSDISLSEFKKTFVKSLTEEQRQLLDLELSTMEDTWFKALHKEFTKPYFLQLKQFLQAQEKAKVKVFPPKEDIYSWSRLTPLDKVKAVVLGQDPYHNDNQAHGLAFSVKSPTPAPPSLKNMYKAIGIDYPDFEHPGKAGDLTKWAEQGVLMLNACLTVKAHEANSHAKRGWENFTEEVIKKAILENDKKVVLLLWGSPAQKRVEKMRLDKDRIHVLKTVHPSPLSARRGFFEANHFKKCNDWLIENKEDPIDWALVEGNVINYHK
;
A
#
# COMPACT_ATOMS: atom_id res chain seq x y z
N MET A 1 -73.41 48.10 -21.73
CA MET A 1 -72.37 48.60 -22.65
C MET A 1 -71.57 47.40 -23.18
N THR A 2 -71.72 47.14 -24.48
CA THR A 2 -70.71 46.69 -25.44
C THR A 2 -69.82 45.45 -25.15
N VAL A 3 -70.22 44.33 -25.77
CA VAL A 3 -69.48 43.36 -26.62
C VAL A 3 -67.94 43.45 -26.71
N LEU A 4 -67.26 42.28 -26.68
CA LEU A 4 -66.23 41.77 -27.66
C LEU A 4 -65.48 40.55 -27.04
N LYS A 5 -65.69 39.29 -27.45
CA LYS A 5 -65.19 38.53 -28.63
C LYS A 5 -63.65 38.55 -28.87
N ARG A 6 -63.07 37.35 -28.69
CA ARG A 6 -61.96 36.66 -29.40
C ARG A 6 -60.76 37.48 -29.93
N SER A 7 -59.55 36.98 -29.65
CA SER A 7 -58.60 36.63 -30.73
C SER A 7 -57.46 35.72 -30.26
N LEU A 8 -57.23 34.64 -31.01
CA LEU A 8 -56.01 33.84 -31.09
C LEU A 8 -55.15 34.46 -32.21
N VAL A 9 -53.86 34.72 -31.96
CA VAL A 9 -52.87 34.87 -33.05
C VAL A 9 -51.59 34.14 -32.68
N SER A 10 -51.18 33.31 -33.63
CA SER A 10 -49.93 32.55 -33.73
C SER A 10 -48.88 33.38 -34.48
N SER A 11 -47.61 33.31 -34.07
CA SER A 11 -46.40 33.48 -34.90
C SER A 11 -45.18 33.32 -33.98
N THR A 12 -44.00 32.82 -34.33
CA THR A 12 -43.41 32.20 -35.53
C THR A 12 -42.08 31.58 -35.06
N LYS A 13 -41.67 30.47 -35.66
CA LYS A 13 -40.35 29.85 -35.47
C LYS A 13 -39.23 30.80 -35.90
N THR A 14 -38.11 30.78 -35.17
CA THR A 14 -36.79 31.04 -35.76
C THR A 14 -35.79 30.02 -35.21
N VAL A 15 -35.32 29.18 -36.12
CA VAL A 15 -34.23 28.22 -35.93
C VAL A 15 -32.92 28.99 -35.95
N VAL A 16 -32.07 28.79 -34.94
CA VAL A 16 -30.67 29.23 -35.00
C VAL A 16 -29.80 28.00 -34.84
N GLU A 17 -29.20 27.58 -35.96
CA GLU A 17 -28.08 26.65 -36.00
C GLU A 17 -26.88 27.27 -35.26
N LYS A 18 -26.26 26.50 -34.35
CA LYS A 18 -24.88 26.76 -33.93
C LYS A 18 -24.04 25.49 -34.07
N LYS A 19 -23.06 25.63 -34.96
CA LYS A 19 -22.04 24.69 -35.42
C LYS A 19 -21.28 24.01 -34.29
N GLN A 20 -21.04 22.71 -34.49
CA GLN A 20 -19.97 21.93 -33.88
C GLN A 20 -18.64 22.65 -33.98
N LYS A 21 -17.91 22.73 -32.86
CA LYS A 21 -16.46 22.90 -32.83
C LYS A 21 -15.85 21.80 -31.98
N THR A 22 -15.15 20.91 -32.67
CA THR A 22 -14.23 19.92 -32.14
C THR A 22 -13.05 20.66 -31.49
N ALA A 23 -12.78 20.35 -30.22
CA ALA A 23 -11.57 20.81 -29.54
C ALA A 23 -10.57 19.65 -29.50
N SER A 24 -9.51 19.80 -30.27
CA SER A 24 -8.36 18.90 -30.31
C SER A 24 -7.48 19.11 -29.08
N VAL A 25 -7.28 18.04 -28.32
CA VAL A 25 -6.30 17.97 -27.23
C VAL A 25 -4.92 17.82 -27.85
N LYS A 26 -4.07 18.86 -27.74
CA LYS A 26 -2.64 18.77 -28.06
C LYS A 26 -1.87 18.31 -26.81
N PRO A 27 -0.95 17.34 -26.91
CA PRO A 27 -0.11 16.93 -25.79
C PRO A 27 0.97 17.99 -25.52
N ILE A 28 1.21 18.27 -24.24
CA ILE A 28 2.30 19.12 -23.76
C ILE A 28 3.59 18.29 -23.82
N THR A 29 4.45 18.63 -24.79
CA THR A 29 5.82 18.14 -24.90
C THR A 29 6.81 19.16 -24.33
N SER A 30 7.94 18.62 -23.85
CA SER A 30 9.23 19.27 -23.57
C SER A 30 9.46 19.84 -22.17
N PHE A 31 10.34 19.17 -21.43
CA PHE A 31 11.53 19.76 -20.78
C PHE A 31 12.55 18.63 -20.61
N PHE A 32 13.55 18.56 -21.50
CA PHE A 32 14.96 18.35 -21.17
C PHE A 32 15.80 18.56 -22.44
N LYS A 33 16.84 19.38 -22.27
CA LYS A 33 17.78 19.88 -23.27
C LYS A 33 18.92 18.86 -23.40
N THR A 34 19.12 18.33 -24.60
CA THR A 34 20.30 17.56 -25.00
C THR A 34 21.51 18.48 -25.10
N LEU A 35 22.65 18.03 -24.57
CA LEU A 35 23.97 18.51 -24.94
C LEU A 35 24.73 17.32 -25.53
N ASP A 36 25.10 17.46 -26.79
CA ASP A 36 26.06 16.61 -27.49
C ASP A 36 27.49 17.00 -27.12
N GLY A 37 28.38 16.02 -27.09
CA GLY A 37 29.83 16.21 -27.01
C GLY A 37 30.57 14.88 -27.07
N LYS A 38 31.12 14.55 -28.23
CA LYS A 38 32.07 13.45 -28.47
C LYS A 38 33.50 13.90 -28.13
N ASP A 39 34.31 13.02 -27.55
CA ASP A 39 35.50 12.39 -28.17
C ASP A 39 36.55 11.85 -27.17
N ALA A 40 37.11 10.70 -27.56
CA ALA A 40 38.48 10.18 -27.36
C ALA A 40 38.99 9.64 -26.00
N VAL A 41 39.00 8.29 -25.90
CA VAL A 41 40.14 7.36 -25.67
C VAL A 41 41.38 7.87 -24.92
N ILE A 42 41.71 7.25 -23.77
CA ILE A 42 43.08 6.81 -23.41
C ILE A 42 43.01 5.49 -22.61
N GLU A 43 43.79 4.53 -23.08
CA GLU A 43 44.11 3.21 -22.55
C GLU A 43 45.18 3.32 -21.44
N SER A 44 45.04 2.62 -20.31
CA SER A 44 46.22 2.14 -19.56
C SER A 44 45.89 0.99 -18.61
N SER A 45 46.49 -0.14 -18.93
CA SER A 45 46.64 -1.38 -18.17
C SER A 45 47.53 -1.21 -16.92
N LYS A 46 47.20 -1.89 -15.81
CA LYS A 46 48.00 -2.99 -15.20
C LYS A 46 47.53 -3.35 -13.78
N LEU A 47 47.10 -4.61 -13.65
CA LEU A 47 47.43 -5.63 -12.64
C LEU A 47 47.86 -5.17 -11.22
N VAL A 48 47.02 -5.49 -10.23
CA VAL A 48 47.44 -5.99 -8.90
C VAL A 48 46.42 -7.03 -8.37
N THR A 49 46.92 -8.26 -8.30
CA THR A 49 46.60 -9.45 -7.47
C THR A 49 45.35 -9.55 -6.59
N GLU A 50 44.65 -10.66 -6.80
CA GLU A 50 44.03 -11.61 -5.85
C GLU A 50 43.89 -11.19 -4.37
N ALA A 51 42.64 -11.08 -3.93
CA ALA A 51 42.23 -11.53 -2.61
C ALA A 51 40.81 -12.10 -2.73
N SER A 52 40.68 -13.40 -2.43
CA SER A 52 39.41 -14.11 -2.34
C SER A 52 38.54 -13.49 -1.25
N ASN A 53 37.32 -13.09 -1.60
CA ASN A 53 36.21 -13.08 -0.66
C ASN A 53 35.04 -13.75 -1.35
N GLN A 54 34.93 -15.07 -1.13
CA GLN A 54 33.67 -15.76 -1.32
C GLN A 54 32.71 -15.24 -0.26
N GLU A 55 31.93 -14.21 -0.61
CA GLU A 55 30.67 -13.98 0.10
C GLU A 55 29.73 -15.13 -0.25
N ILE A 56 29.54 -15.97 0.76
CA ILE A 56 28.58 -17.05 0.80
C ILE A 56 27.19 -16.43 0.62
N LEU A 57 26.69 -16.41 -0.61
CA LEU A 57 25.26 -16.35 -0.88
C LEU A 57 24.67 -17.64 -0.32
N PRO A 58 23.75 -17.62 0.65
CA PRO A 58 22.97 -18.80 0.95
C PRO A 58 21.98 -18.98 -0.20
N SER A 59 22.42 -19.70 -1.23
CA SER A 59 21.53 -20.49 -2.07
C SER A 59 20.98 -21.62 -1.21
N ASN A 60 19.86 -21.35 -0.54
CA ASN A 60 19.01 -22.41 -0.01
C ASN A 60 17.58 -22.08 -0.43
N SER A 61 17.11 -22.82 -1.44
CA SER A 61 15.72 -23.24 -1.48
C SER A 61 15.47 -24.06 -0.21
N SER A 62 15.28 -23.38 0.92
CA SER A 62 14.89 -24.03 2.15
C SER A 62 13.53 -24.63 1.91
N ASP A 63 13.42 -25.95 2.03
CA ASP A 63 12.17 -26.62 2.36
C ASP A 63 11.55 -25.86 3.54
N ILE A 64 10.65 -24.92 3.26
CA ILE A 64 9.80 -24.32 4.28
C ILE A 64 8.87 -25.45 4.67
N SER A 65 9.27 -26.20 5.71
CA SER A 65 8.42 -27.23 6.28
C SER A 65 7.15 -26.54 6.75
N LEU A 66 6.07 -26.74 5.98
CA LEU A 66 4.76 -26.18 6.29
C LEU A 66 4.41 -26.49 7.75
N SER A 67 3.85 -25.50 8.46
CA SER A 67 3.26 -25.75 9.77
C SER A 67 2.23 -26.89 9.70
N GLU A 68 2.04 -27.58 10.82
CA GLU A 68 1.09 -28.71 10.87
C GLU A 68 -0.33 -28.28 10.46
N PHE A 69 -0.69 -27.04 10.77
CA PHE A 69 -1.94 -26.44 10.32
C PHE A 69 -2.01 -26.33 8.78
N LYS A 70 -0.98 -25.77 8.13
CA LYS A 70 -0.91 -25.68 6.67
C LYS A 70 -0.91 -27.08 6.02
N LYS A 71 -0.16 -28.04 6.56
CA LYS A 71 -0.17 -29.45 6.09
C LYS A 71 -1.57 -30.05 6.12
N THR A 72 -2.30 -29.82 7.21
CA THR A 72 -3.69 -30.30 7.35
C THR A 72 -4.62 -29.59 6.37
N PHE A 73 -4.48 -28.27 6.22
CA PHE A 73 -5.28 -27.49 5.27
C PHE A 73 -5.07 -27.95 3.82
N VAL A 74 -3.82 -28.20 3.40
CA VAL A 74 -3.49 -28.68 2.05
C VAL A 74 -4.20 -29.99 1.70
N LYS A 75 -4.35 -30.90 2.68
CA LYS A 75 -5.08 -32.17 2.50
C LYS A 75 -6.57 -31.97 2.24
N SER A 76 -7.15 -30.84 2.66
CA SER A 76 -8.56 -30.51 2.43
C SER A 76 -8.84 -29.87 1.06
N LEU A 77 -7.80 -29.44 0.35
CA LEU A 77 -7.93 -28.73 -0.92
C LEU A 77 -8.00 -29.68 -2.12
N THR A 78 -8.66 -29.22 -3.19
CA THR A 78 -8.52 -29.85 -4.51
C THR A 78 -7.15 -29.52 -5.13
N GLU A 79 -6.78 -30.22 -6.20
CA GLU A 79 -5.53 -29.94 -6.91
C GLU A 79 -5.51 -28.53 -7.52
N GLU A 80 -6.62 -28.10 -8.12
CA GLU A 80 -6.76 -26.75 -8.64
C GLU A 80 -6.61 -25.70 -7.53
N GLN A 81 -7.24 -25.93 -6.37
CA GLN A 81 -7.12 -25.02 -5.23
C GLN A 81 -5.69 -24.97 -4.70
N ARG A 82 -4.96 -26.09 -4.63
CA ARG A 82 -3.54 -26.09 -4.24
C ARG A 82 -2.70 -25.22 -5.17
N GLN A 83 -2.90 -25.35 -6.47
CA GLN A 83 -2.18 -24.55 -7.47
C GLN A 83 -2.53 -23.06 -7.37
N LEU A 84 -3.80 -22.73 -7.14
CA LEU A 84 -4.23 -21.34 -6.97
C LEU A 84 -3.70 -20.73 -5.67
N LEU A 85 -3.53 -21.51 -4.60
CA LEU A 85 -3.18 -21.05 -3.25
C LEU A 85 -1.70 -21.25 -2.87
N ASP A 86 -0.87 -21.66 -3.82
CA ASP A 86 0.55 -21.97 -3.61
C ASP A 86 1.31 -20.81 -2.94
N LEU A 87 1.03 -19.57 -3.36
CA LEU A 87 1.69 -18.39 -2.83
C LEU A 87 1.34 -18.15 -1.35
N GLU A 88 0.07 -18.28 -0.98
CA GLU A 88 -0.38 -18.12 0.40
C GLU A 88 0.24 -19.20 1.30
N LEU A 89 0.30 -20.45 0.81
CA LEU A 89 0.88 -21.58 1.53
C LEU A 89 2.37 -21.37 1.81
N SER A 90 3.11 -20.92 0.80
CA SER A 90 4.57 -20.77 0.87
C SER A 90 5.04 -19.48 1.54
N THR A 91 4.30 -18.37 1.44
CA THR A 91 4.83 -17.05 1.81
C THR A 91 4.06 -16.30 2.90
N MET A 92 2.82 -16.68 3.23
CA MET A 92 2.08 -16.03 4.31
C MET A 92 2.54 -16.56 5.66
N GLU A 93 2.69 -15.67 6.64
CA GLU A 93 3.02 -16.05 8.02
C GLU A 93 1.91 -16.92 8.64
N ASP A 94 2.29 -17.88 9.50
CA ASP A 94 1.41 -18.95 9.96
C ASP A 94 0.23 -18.47 10.82
N THR A 95 0.42 -17.49 11.70
CA THR A 95 -0.69 -16.96 12.52
C THR A 95 -1.75 -16.29 11.64
N TRP A 96 -1.31 -15.53 10.63
CA TRP A 96 -2.19 -14.95 9.62
C TRP A 96 -2.88 -15.99 8.76
N PHE A 97 -2.12 -16.98 8.26
CA PHE A 97 -2.67 -18.06 7.45
C PHE A 97 -3.77 -18.79 8.22
N LYS A 98 -3.52 -19.13 9.48
CA LYS A 98 -4.50 -19.78 10.35
C LYS A 98 -5.74 -18.92 10.57
N ALA A 99 -5.60 -17.62 10.77
CA ALA A 99 -6.73 -16.71 10.96
C ALA A 99 -7.57 -16.54 9.68
N LEU A 100 -6.94 -16.58 8.51
CA LEU A 100 -7.54 -16.25 7.21
C LEU A 100 -7.90 -17.47 6.36
N HIS A 101 -7.57 -18.71 6.76
CA HIS A 101 -7.72 -19.90 5.92
C HIS A 101 -9.12 -20.09 5.31
N LYS A 102 -10.17 -19.66 6.02
CA LYS A 102 -11.57 -19.74 5.55
C LYS A 102 -11.86 -18.80 4.38
N GLU A 103 -11.08 -17.74 4.21
CA GLU A 103 -11.21 -16.82 3.09
C GLU A 103 -10.67 -17.44 1.80
N PHE A 104 -9.62 -18.26 1.88
CA PHE A 104 -8.90 -18.77 0.71
C PHE A 104 -9.76 -19.64 -0.21
N THR A 105 -10.75 -20.34 0.35
CA THR A 105 -11.66 -21.21 -0.41
C THR A 105 -12.96 -20.52 -0.80
N LYS A 106 -13.16 -19.23 -0.46
CA LYS A 106 -14.36 -18.50 -0.86
C LYS A 106 -14.32 -18.15 -2.36
N PRO A 107 -15.48 -18.09 -3.04
CA PRO A 107 -15.54 -17.82 -4.48
C PRO A 107 -14.81 -16.55 -4.91
N TYR A 108 -14.92 -15.46 -4.14
CA TYR A 108 -14.27 -14.19 -4.49
C TYR A 108 -12.74 -14.30 -4.49
N PHE A 109 -12.16 -15.07 -3.57
CA PHE A 109 -10.72 -15.22 -3.45
C PHE A 109 -10.19 -16.14 -4.54
N LEU A 110 -10.87 -17.25 -4.82
CA LEU A 110 -10.49 -18.13 -5.93
C LEU A 110 -10.58 -17.41 -7.29
N GLN A 111 -11.60 -16.58 -7.52
CA GLN A 111 -11.70 -15.73 -8.71
C GLN A 111 -10.55 -14.72 -8.81
N LEU A 112 -10.15 -14.11 -7.68
CA LEU A 112 -8.98 -13.24 -7.61
C LEU A 112 -7.71 -14.01 -8.02
N LYS A 113 -7.49 -15.22 -7.50
CA LYS A 113 -6.31 -16.03 -7.82
C LYS A 113 -6.29 -16.46 -9.28
N GLN A 114 -7.43 -16.85 -9.85
CA GLN A 114 -7.57 -17.14 -11.28
C GLN A 114 -7.25 -15.91 -12.15
N PHE A 115 -7.73 -14.73 -11.75
CA PHE A 115 -7.39 -13.47 -12.43
C PHE A 115 -5.88 -13.20 -12.43
N LEU A 116 -5.20 -13.36 -11.29
CA LEU A 116 -3.74 -13.17 -11.19
C LEU A 116 -2.96 -14.21 -12.00
N GLN A 117 -3.41 -15.47 -11.99
CA GLN A 117 -2.81 -16.52 -12.82
C GLN A 117 -2.97 -16.20 -14.32
N ALA A 118 -4.10 -15.61 -14.73
CA ALA A 118 -4.29 -15.16 -16.11
C ALA A 118 -3.37 -13.99 -16.48
N GLN A 119 -3.12 -13.04 -15.56
CA GLN A 119 -2.13 -11.97 -15.77
C GLN A 119 -0.73 -12.54 -16.01
N GLU A 120 -0.33 -13.52 -15.20
CA GLU A 120 0.96 -14.21 -15.36
C GLU A 120 1.06 -14.96 -16.69
N LYS A 121 0.05 -15.75 -17.05
CA LYS A 121 0.00 -16.47 -18.34
C LYS A 121 0.12 -15.50 -19.53
N ALA A 122 -0.46 -14.31 -19.39
CA ALA A 122 -0.36 -13.22 -20.36
C ALA A 122 0.96 -12.43 -20.28
N LYS A 123 1.91 -12.83 -19.41
CA LYS A 123 3.20 -12.15 -19.16
C LYS A 123 3.04 -10.68 -18.79
N VAL A 124 1.94 -10.33 -18.13
CA VAL A 124 1.73 -8.98 -17.61
C VAL A 124 2.65 -8.77 -16.42
N LYS A 125 3.43 -7.68 -16.45
CA LYS A 125 4.25 -7.28 -15.31
C LYS A 125 3.35 -6.74 -14.20
N VAL A 126 3.39 -7.41 -13.05
CA VAL A 126 2.61 -7.08 -11.85
C VAL A 126 3.57 -6.79 -10.70
N PHE A 127 3.23 -5.79 -9.88
CA PHE A 127 3.92 -5.43 -8.66
C PHE A 127 3.06 -5.71 -7.41
N PRO A 128 3.68 -5.99 -6.26
CA PRO A 128 5.11 -6.29 -6.08
C PRO A 128 5.51 -7.63 -6.74
N PRO A 129 6.79 -8.03 -6.73
CA PRO A 129 7.16 -9.43 -6.96
C PRO A 129 6.29 -10.38 -6.14
N LYS A 130 6.02 -11.58 -6.66
CA LYS A 130 4.99 -12.48 -6.10
C LYS A 130 5.25 -12.83 -4.65
N GLU A 131 6.49 -13.18 -4.34
CA GLU A 131 7.02 -13.51 -3.04
C GLU A 131 6.83 -12.39 -1.99
N ASP A 132 6.74 -11.15 -2.47
CA ASP A 132 6.58 -9.96 -1.65
C ASP A 132 5.10 -9.58 -1.40
N ILE A 133 4.13 -10.20 -2.09
CA ILE A 133 2.69 -9.86 -1.93
C ILE A 133 2.23 -9.97 -0.46
N TYR A 134 2.76 -10.94 0.28
CA TYR A 134 2.43 -11.21 1.68
C TYR A 134 3.50 -10.76 2.69
N SER A 135 4.46 -9.92 2.30
CA SER A 135 5.50 -9.41 3.20
C SER A 135 4.94 -8.76 4.47
N TRP A 136 3.80 -8.06 4.36
CA TRP A 136 3.10 -7.47 5.50
C TRP A 136 2.77 -8.49 6.60
N SER A 137 2.44 -9.74 6.23
CA SER A 137 2.09 -10.78 7.19
C SER A 137 3.32 -11.32 7.94
N ARG A 138 4.46 -11.40 7.23
CA ARG A 138 5.72 -11.93 7.77
C ARG A 138 6.41 -10.92 8.67
N LEU A 139 6.36 -9.64 8.30
CA LEU A 139 6.98 -8.56 9.07
C LEU A 139 6.12 -8.14 10.26
N THR A 140 4.82 -8.34 10.20
CA THR A 140 3.91 -8.04 11.31
C THR A 140 2.99 -9.24 11.59
N PRO A 141 3.45 -10.25 12.36
CA PRO A 141 2.60 -11.36 12.79
C PRO A 141 1.34 -10.89 13.52
N LEU A 142 0.27 -11.69 13.48
CA LEU A 142 -1.07 -11.27 13.92
C LEU A 142 -1.11 -10.79 15.37
N ASP A 143 -0.41 -11.48 16.26
CA ASP A 143 -0.32 -11.19 17.70
C ASP A 143 0.55 -9.96 18.02
N LYS A 144 1.29 -9.45 17.03
CA LYS A 144 2.15 -8.27 17.16
C LYS A 144 1.51 -6.99 16.67
N VAL A 145 0.33 -7.04 16.05
CA VAL A 145 -0.31 -5.85 15.51
C VAL A 145 -0.66 -4.87 16.64
N LYS A 146 -0.16 -3.64 16.53
CA LYS A 146 -0.48 -2.48 17.40
C LYS A 146 -1.22 -1.39 16.64
N ALA A 147 -0.84 -1.18 15.39
CA ALA A 147 -1.41 -0.15 14.53
C ALA A 147 -1.57 -0.67 13.10
N VAL A 148 -2.52 -0.10 12.35
CA VAL A 148 -2.74 -0.38 10.93
C VAL A 148 -2.65 0.93 10.16
N VAL A 149 -1.77 0.96 9.17
CA VAL A 149 -1.71 2.03 8.16
C VAL A 149 -2.27 1.48 6.87
N LEU A 150 -3.36 2.09 6.38
CA LEU A 150 -4.07 1.61 5.19
C LEU A 150 -3.72 2.44 3.95
N GLY A 151 -2.97 1.83 3.03
CA GLY A 151 -2.73 2.33 1.68
C GLY A 151 -3.83 1.92 0.69
N GLN A 152 -3.77 2.46 -0.53
CA GLN A 152 -4.76 2.18 -1.59
C GLN A 152 -4.33 0.96 -2.43
N ASP A 153 -3.26 1.12 -3.19
CA ASP A 153 -2.62 0.10 -4.02
C ASP A 153 -1.10 0.19 -3.88
N PRO A 154 -0.33 -0.84 -4.29
CA PRO A 154 1.12 -0.77 -4.27
C PRO A 154 1.62 0.31 -5.23
N TYR A 155 2.84 0.80 -5.01
CA TYR A 155 3.51 1.62 -6.02
C TYR A 155 3.66 0.84 -7.33
N HIS A 156 3.34 1.50 -8.44
CA HIS A 156 3.20 0.85 -9.74
C HIS A 156 4.42 1.02 -10.65
N ASN A 157 5.53 1.63 -10.21
CA ASN A 157 6.76 1.69 -11.02
C ASN A 157 7.79 0.66 -10.53
N ASP A 158 8.80 0.45 -11.38
CA ASP A 158 9.88 -0.48 -11.14
C ASP A 158 10.60 -0.22 -9.81
N ASN A 159 10.94 -1.30 -9.12
CA ASN A 159 11.73 -1.31 -7.88
C ASN A 159 11.09 -0.51 -6.71
N GLN A 160 9.79 -0.24 -6.75
CA GLN A 160 9.10 0.49 -5.69
C GLN A 160 8.39 -0.45 -4.69
N ALA A 161 7.38 -1.19 -5.16
CA ALA A 161 6.55 -2.00 -4.27
C ALA A 161 7.27 -3.28 -3.81
N HIS A 162 7.18 -3.55 -2.51
CA HIS A 162 7.76 -4.74 -1.86
C HIS A 162 6.85 -5.37 -0.81
N GLY A 163 5.54 -5.11 -0.91
CA GLY A 163 4.52 -5.72 -0.04
C GLY A 163 4.08 -4.89 1.17
N LEU A 164 4.68 -3.71 1.40
CA LEU A 164 4.31 -2.79 2.47
C LEU A 164 3.72 -1.49 1.89
N ALA A 165 2.62 -1.01 2.48
CA ALA A 165 2.04 0.29 2.13
C ALA A 165 3.04 1.43 2.39
N PHE A 166 3.05 2.43 1.51
CA PHE A 166 3.93 3.62 1.57
C PHE A 166 5.44 3.39 1.53
N SER A 167 5.92 2.15 1.60
CA SER A 167 7.34 1.84 1.68
C SER A 167 7.95 1.48 0.33
N VAL A 168 9.24 1.78 0.17
CA VAL A 168 10.08 1.39 -0.97
C VAL A 168 11.45 0.90 -0.48
N LYS A 169 12.03 -0.11 -1.13
CA LYS A 169 13.39 -0.59 -0.80
C LYS A 169 14.46 0.32 -1.40
N SER A 170 15.62 0.40 -0.75
CA SER A 170 16.84 0.98 -1.35
C SER A 170 17.16 0.28 -2.68
N PRO A 171 17.65 0.99 -3.72
CA PRO A 171 18.05 2.39 -3.76
C PRO A 171 16.92 3.37 -4.15
N THR A 172 15.66 2.91 -4.21
CA THR A 172 14.53 3.75 -4.60
C THR A 172 14.31 4.88 -3.60
N PRO A 173 14.32 6.15 -4.03
CA PRO A 173 14.11 7.26 -3.12
C PRO A 173 12.67 7.30 -2.61
N ALA A 174 12.51 7.75 -1.36
CA ALA A 174 11.19 7.98 -0.75
C ALA A 174 10.24 8.73 -1.69
N PRO A 175 9.04 8.19 -2.00
CA PRO A 175 8.06 8.88 -2.83
C PRO A 175 7.50 10.14 -2.16
N PRO A 176 6.85 11.06 -2.91
CA PRO A 176 6.37 12.32 -2.36
C PRO A 176 5.45 12.20 -1.14
N SER A 177 4.58 11.19 -1.11
CA SER A 177 3.72 10.91 0.05
C SER A 177 4.53 10.53 1.28
N LEU A 178 5.56 9.69 1.12
CA LEU A 178 6.41 9.27 2.22
C LEU A 178 7.25 10.43 2.77
N LYS A 179 7.75 11.31 1.89
CA LYS A 179 8.43 12.55 2.33
C LYS A 179 7.53 13.43 3.20
N ASN A 180 6.23 13.50 2.89
CA ASN A 180 5.28 14.22 3.72
C ASN A 180 4.99 13.51 5.04
N MET A 181 5.05 12.17 5.10
CA MET A 181 5.00 11.42 6.36
C MET A 181 6.20 11.79 7.25
N TYR A 182 7.42 11.85 6.71
CA TYR A 182 8.60 12.29 7.47
C TYR A 182 8.46 13.71 8.01
N LYS A 183 7.91 14.63 7.19
CA LYS A 183 7.63 15.98 7.65
C LYS A 183 6.62 16.00 8.80
N ALA A 184 5.57 15.18 8.75
CA ALA A 184 4.61 15.07 9.85
C ALA A 184 5.25 14.47 11.11
N ILE A 185 6.10 13.44 10.99
CA ILE A 185 6.83 12.89 12.14
C ILE A 185 7.73 13.94 12.79
N GLY A 186 8.43 14.76 12.01
CA GLY A 186 9.24 15.85 12.55
C GLY A 186 8.44 17.00 13.19
N ILE A 187 7.14 17.11 12.90
CA ILE A 187 6.22 18.03 13.62
C ILE A 187 5.79 17.39 14.94
N ASP A 188 5.46 16.10 14.92
CA ASP A 188 5.03 15.32 16.08
C ASP A 188 6.18 15.14 17.10
N TYR A 189 7.42 15.02 16.63
CA TYR A 189 8.62 14.70 17.41
C TYR A 189 9.81 15.57 16.98
N PRO A 190 10.15 16.63 17.73
CA PRO A 190 11.22 17.55 17.36
C PRO A 190 12.64 16.95 17.31
N ASP A 191 12.87 15.81 17.97
CA ASP A 191 14.13 15.06 17.96
C ASP A 191 14.20 13.98 16.86
N PHE A 192 13.18 13.90 16.00
CA PHE A 192 13.21 13.04 14.81
C PHE A 192 14.26 13.50 13.81
N GLU A 193 15.15 12.59 13.44
CA GLU A 193 16.12 12.83 12.37
C GLU A 193 15.55 12.40 11.01
N HIS A 194 15.56 13.33 10.04
CA HIS A 194 15.05 13.06 8.70
C HIS A 194 15.91 11.99 8.00
N PRO A 195 15.33 10.89 7.47
CA PRO A 195 16.08 9.75 6.94
C PRO A 195 16.63 9.95 5.51
N GLY A 196 16.88 11.20 5.12
CA GLY A 196 17.31 11.57 3.77
C GLY A 196 16.44 10.98 2.64
N LYS A 197 17.05 10.08 1.85
CA LYS A 197 16.39 9.40 0.71
C LYS A 197 15.77 8.05 1.06
N ALA A 198 16.04 7.51 2.24
CA ALA A 198 15.56 6.18 2.62
C ALA A 198 14.03 6.11 2.60
N GLY A 199 13.49 5.00 2.11
CA GLY A 199 12.05 4.79 1.98
C GLY A 199 11.56 3.47 2.59
N ASP A 200 12.46 2.71 3.23
CA ASP A 200 12.14 1.42 3.80
C ASP A 200 11.48 1.61 5.18
N LEU A 201 10.29 1.03 5.35
CA LEU A 201 9.48 1.11 6.57
C LEU A 201 9.41 -0.25 7.27
N THR A 202 10.29 -1.19 6.91
CA THR A 202 10.38 -2.51 7.55
C THR A 202 10.54 -2.38 9.07
N LYS A 203 11.35 -1.42 9.54
CA LYS A 203 11.50 -1.10 10.98
C LYS A 203 10.16 -0.81 11.67
N TRP A 204 9.20 -0.17 11.00
CA TRP A 204 7.86 0.05 11.59
C TRP A 204 7.02 -1.22 11.58
N ALA A 205 7.10 -2.00 10.50
CA ALA A 205 6.36 -3.25 10.37
C ALA A 205 6.74 -4.25 11.48
N GLU A 206 8.03 -4.41 11.73
CA GLU A 206 8.59 -5.28 12.78
C GLU A 206 8.17 -4.86 14.20
N GLN A 207 7.82 -3.59 14.39
CA GLN A 207 7.34 -3.04 15.67
C GLN A 207 5.83 -3.18 15.88
N GLY A 208 5.11 -3.82 14.96
CA GLY A 208 3.67 -4.02 15.07
C GLY A 208 2.81 -3.09 14.20
N VAL A 209 3.41 -2.32 13.28
CA VAL A 209 2.64 -1.49 12.35
C VAL A 209 2.29 -2.30 11.11
N LEU A 210 1.04 -2.74 11.01
CA LEU A 210 0.54 -3.44 9.83
C LEU A 210 0.41 -2.46 8.65
N MET A 211 1.43 -2.43 7.78
CA MET A 211 1.51 -1.57 6.60
C MET A 211 0.75 -2.21 5.41
N LEU A 212 -0.57 -2.10 5.41
CA LEU A 212 -1.44 -2.84 4.49
C LEU A 212 -1.99 -1.97 3.36
N ASN A 213 -1.90 -2.43 2.10
CA ASN A 213 -2.64 -1.81 1.00
C ASN A 213 -4.03 -2.46 0.87
N ALA A 214 -5.05 -1.69 0.52
CA ALA A 214 -6.37 -2.21 0.22
C ALA A 214 -6.41 -3.14 -1.01
N CYS A 215 -5.54 -2.89 -1.99
CA CYS A 215 -5.24 -3.81 -3.09
C CYS A 215 -3.79 -4.28 -2.93
N LEU A 216 -3.51 -5.58 -2.99
CA LEU A 216 -2.15 -6.10 -2.73
C LEU A 216 -1.29 -6.24 -3.99
N THR A 217 -1.86 -6.01 -5.17
CA THR A 217 -1.13 -6.06 -6.44
C THR A 217 -1.56 -4.94 -7.37
N VAL A 218 -0.72 -4.62 -8.35
CA VAL A 218 -1.01 -3.63 -9.40
C VAL A 218 -0.25 -4.00 -10.66
N LYS A 219 -0.83 -3.78 -11.83
CA LYS A 219 -0.11 -3.86 -13.10
C LYS A 219 0.90 -2.72 -13.21
N ALA A 220 2.08 -3.01 -13.73
CA ALA A 220 3.14 -2.02 -13.92
C ALA A 220 2.63 -0.78 -14.69
N HIS A 221 2.93 0.39 -14.15
CA HIS A 221 2.58 1.72 -14.65
C HIS A 221 1.08 2.02 -14.76
N GLU A 222 0.22 1.20 -14.17
CA GLU A 222 -1.23 1.34 -14.26
C GLU A 222 -1.87 1.26 -12.86
N ALA A 223 -1.85 2.40 -12.15
CA ALA A 223 -2.48 2.54 -10.84
C ALA A 223 -3.95 2.08 -10.87
N ASN A 224 -4.42 1.44 -9.80
CA ASN A 224 -5.78 0.87 -9.66
C ASN A 224 -6.19 -0.21 -10.67
N SER A 225 -5.28 -0.71 -11.51
CA SER A 225 -5.57 -1.75 -12.51
C SER A 225 -6.17 -3.05 -11.94
N HIS A 226 -5.85 -3.39 -10.69
CA HIS A 226 -6.36 -4.57 -9.99
C HIS A 226 -7.46 -4.26 -8.97
N ALA A 227 -7.97 -3.02 -8.96
CA ALA A 227 -9.09 -2.66 -8.10
C ALA A 227 -10.34 -3.48 -8.42
N LYS A 228 -11.14 -3.78 -7.40
CA LYS A 228 -12.39 -4.55 -7.43
C LYS A 228 -12.22 -5.99 -7.93
N ARG A 229 -11.00 -6.52 -7.89
CA ARG A 229 -10.71 -7.92 -8.25
C ARG A 229 -10.80 -8.89 -7.08
N GLY A 230 -11.02 -8.38 -5.85
CA GLY A 230 -11.24 -9.20 -4.65
C GLY A 230 -10.25 -8.94 -3.52
N TRP A 231 -9.14 -8.25 -3.78
CA TRP A 231 -8.18 -7.87 -2.75
C TRP A 231 -8.81 -7.01 -1.66
N GLU A 232 -9.75 -6.16 -2.05
CA GLU A 232 -10.46 -5.32 -1.13
C GLU A 232 -11.16 -6.14 -0.06
N ASN A 233 -11.97 -7.12 -0.46
CA ASN A 233 -12.67 -7.99 0.48
C ASN A 233 -11.69 -8.75 1.38
N PHE A 234 -10.60 -9.26 0.80
CA PHE A 234 -9.58 -9.98 1.56
C PHE A 234 -8.91 -9.08 2.62
N THR A 235 -8.50 -7.87 2.26
CA THR A 235 -7.82 -6.94 3.17
C THR A 235 -8.75 -6.36 4.22
N GLU A 236 -10.06 -6.27 3.96
CA GLU A 236 -11.06 -6.00 4.99
C GLU A 236 -11.12 -7.12 6.04
N GLU A 237 -11.04 -8.39 5.63
CA GLU A 237 -10.95 -9.52 6.57
C GLU A 237 -9.62 -9.55 7.33
N VAL A 238 -8.51 -9.17 6.70
CA VAL A 238 -7.22 -8.98 7.40
C VAL A 238 -7.37 -7.98 8.55
N ILE A 239 -7.98 -6.81 8.29
CA ILE A 239 -8.20 -5.79 9.33
C ILE A 239 -9.11 -6.32 10.44
N LYS A 240 -10.21 -7.01 10.08
CA LYS A 240 -11.10 -7.62 11.08
C LYS A 240 -10.37 -8.64 11.93
N LYS A 241 -9.54 -9.51 11.34
CA LYS A 241 -8.74 -10.51 12.08
C LYS A 241 -7.72 -9.85 12.99
N ALA A 242 -7.05 -8.78 12.53
CA ALA A 242 -6.15 -7.97 13.34
C ALA A 242 -6.81 -7.41 14.61
N ILE A 243 -8.11 -7.18 14.56
CA ILE A 243 -8.88 -6.62 15.68
C ILE A 243 -9.52 -7.72 16.52
N LEU A 244 -10.08 -8.76 15.91
CA LEU A 244 -10.90 -9.76 16.60
C LEU A 244 -10.07 -10.84 17.30
N GLU A 245 -8.99 -11.29 16.66
CA GLU A 245 -8.17 -12.42 17.09
C GLU A 245 -6.91 -11.99 17.87
N ASN A 246 -6.67 -10.68 17.96
CA ASN A 246 -5.56 -10.10 18.71
C ASN A 246 -6.08 -9.54 20.03
N ASP A 247 -5.59 -10.01 21.17
CA ASP A 247 -6.05 -9.55 22.49
C ASP A 247 -5.81 -8.05 22.74
N LYS A 248 -4.93 -7.44 21.95
CA LYS A 248 -4.58 -6.03 22.02
C LYS A 248 -5.60 -5.16 21.28
N LYS A 249 -5.75 -3.92 21.76
CA LYS A 249 -6.50 -2.90 21.01
C LYS A 249 -5.61 -2.32 19.90
N VAL A 250 -6.23 -1.88 18.81
CA VAL A 250 -5.50 -1.50 17.58
C VAL A 250 -5.78 -0.06 17.16
N VAL A 251 -4.72 0.70 16.83
CA VAL A 251 -4.86 2.03 16.23
C VAL A 251 -5.02 1.92 14.71
N LEU A 252 -6.03 2.57 14.13
CA LEU A 252 -6.24 2.65 12.68
C LEU A 252 -5.88 4.05 12.17
N LEU A 253 -4.79 4.15 11.40
CA LEU A 253 -4.37 5.39 10.74
C LEU A 253 -4.96 5.44 9.32
N LEU A 254 -6.03 6.23 9.16
CA LEU A 254 -6.83 6.29 7.95
C LEU A 254 -6.63 7.63 7.22
N TRP A 255 -5.69 7.62 6.28
CA TRP A 255 -5.30 8.79 5.52
C TRP A 255 -6.03 8.87 4.17
N GLY A 256 -6.92 9.84 4.04
CA GLY A 256 -7.73 10.06 2.85
C GLY A 256 -9.09 9.35 2.85
N SER A 257 -10.01 9.88 2.05
CA SER A 257 -11.40 9.39 1.97
C SER A 257 -11.51 7.89 1.61
N PRO A 258 -10.70 7.32 0.71
CA PRO A 258 -10.79 5.89 0.39
C PRO A 258 -10.56 4.97 1.60
N ALA A 259 -9.53 5.24 2.42
CA ALA A 259 -9.25 4.45 3.63
C ALA A 259 -10.36 4.58 4.67
N GLN A 260 -10.83 5.81 4.89
CA GLN A 260 -11.88 6.12 5.87
C GLN A 260 -13.21 5.43 5.52
N LYS A 261 -13.68 5.59 4.28
CA LYS A 261 -14.94 4.99 3.80
C LYS A 261 -14.91 3.46 3.84
N ARG A 262 -13.73 2.86 3.65
CA ARG A 262 -13.57 1.42 3.70
C ARG A 262 -13.78 0.89 5.11
N VAL A 263 -13.06 1.45 6.08
CA VAL A 263 -13.19 1.05 7.49
C VAL A 263 -14.57 1.35 8.06
N GLU A 264 -15.19 2.48 7.70
CA GLU A 264 -16.55 2.82 8.14
C GLU A 264 -17.60 1.77 7.76
N LYS A 265 -17.45 1.14 6.59
CA LYS A 265 -18.36 0.08 6.12
C LYS A 265 -18.24 -1.22 6.92
N MET A 266 -17.08 -1.48 7.53
CA MET A 266 -16.83 -2.72 8.26
C MET A 266 -17.58 -2.80 9.59
N ARG A 267 -18.05 -1.66 10.14
CA ARG A 267 -18.75 -1.57 11.43
C ARG A 267 -17.98 -2.26 12.57
N LEU A 268 -16.69 -1.97 12.64
CA LEU A 268 -15.77 -2.54 13.64
C LEU A 268 -16.18 -2.14 15.07
N ASP A 269 -15.85 -3.01 16.02
CA ASP A 269 -16.00 -2.75 17.44
C ASP A 269 -15.14 -1.57 17.88
N LYS A 270 -15.79 -0.49 18.33
CA LYS A 270 -15.15 0.76 18.72
C LYS A 270 -14.38 0.65 20.03
N ASP A 271 -14.68 -0.34 20.87
CA ASP A 271 -13.98 -0.52 22.16
C ASP A 271 -12.60 -1.17 21.96
N ARG A 272 -12.39 -1.79 20.80
CA ARG A 272 -11.14 -2.46 20.41
C ARG A 272 -10.24 -1.62 19.50
N ILE A 273 -10.71 -0.45 19.03
CA ILE A 273 -9.96 0.36 18.08
C ILE A 273 -9.89 1.82 18.46
N HIS A 274 -8.84 2.49 18.01
CA HIS A 274 -8.77 3.95 17.97
C HIS A 274 -8.54 4.42 16.55
N VAL A 275 -9.43 5.28 16.03
CA VAL A 275 -9.41 5.67 14.61
C VAL A 275 -8.89 7.09 14.45
N LEU A 276 -7.71 7.22 13.86
CA LEU A 276 -7.10 8.50 13.51
C LEU A 276 -7.34 8.79 12.03
N LYS A 277 -8.13 9.83 11.73
CA LYS A 277 -8.53 10.20 10.36
C LYS A 277 -8.00 11.59 9.97
N THR A 278 -7.35 11.67 8.82
CA THR A 278 -7.01 12.96 8.18
C THR A 278 -6.95 12.80 6.65
N VAL A 279 -6.66 13.87 5.92
CA VAL A 279 -6.41 13.84 4.47
C VAL A 279 -5.19 12.99 4.10
N HIS A 280 -5.07 12.59 2.84
CA HIS A 280 -3.96 11.74 2.40
C HIS A 280 -2.61 12.50 2.43
N PRO A 281 -1.46 11.85 2.70
CA PRO A 281 -0.12 12.48 2.68
C PRO A 281 0.36 12.90 1.29
N SER A 282 -0.40 12.70 0.22
CA SER A 282 0.05 13.10 -1.12
C SER A 282 0.21 14.62 -1.22
N PRO A 283 1.08 15.13 -2.11
CA PRO A 283 1.26 16.58 -2.30
C PRO A 283 -0.04 17.33 -2.59
N LEU A 284 -1.02 16.66 -3.21
CA LEU A 284 -2.34 17.20 -3.54
C LEU A 284 -3.21 17.49 -2.31
N SER A 285 -2.92 16.88 -1.16
CA SER A 285 -3.78 16.98 0.02
C SER A 285 -3.08 17.23 1.34
N ALA A 286 -1.78 16.97 1.48
CA ALA A 286 -1.10 17.02 2.77
C ALA A 286 -1.28 18.36 3.51
N ARG A 287 -1.23 19.48 2.80
CA ARG A 287 -1.44 20.83 3.36
C ARG A 287 -2.86 21.13 3.84
N ARG A 288 -3.82 20.21 3.62
CA ARG A 288 -5.23 20.37 4.00
C ARG A 288 -5.56 19.72 5.35
N GLY A 289 -4.55 19.42 6.18
CA GLY A 289 -4.76 18.83 7.51
C GLY A 289 -3.87 17.63 7.85
N PHE A 290 -3.01 17.14 6.95
CA PHE A 290 -2.16 15.97 7.28
C PHE A 290 -1.07 16.34 8.30
N PHE A 291 -0.46 17.51 8.14
CA PHE A 291 0.63 17.99 9.00
C PHE A 291 0.15 18.43 10.38
N GLU A 292 -1.10 18.86 10.49
CA GLU A 292 -1.72 19.34 11.73
C GLU A 292 -2.38 18.19 12.53
N ALA A 293 -2.38 16.98 11.97
CA ALA A 293 -3.15 15.87 12.51
C ALA A 293 -2.51 15.27 13.78
N ASN A 294 -1.19 15.38 13.91
CA ASN A 294 -0.38 14.78 14.98
C ASN A 294 -0.62 13.27 15.16
N HIS A 295 -0.77 12.54 14.05
CA HIS A 295 -1.19 11.14 14.08
C HIS A 295 -0.14 10.20 14.69
N PHE A 296 1.16 10.45 14.49
CA PHE A 296 2.21 9.58 15.00
C PHE A 296 2.34 9.74 16.52
N LYS A 297 2.20 10.97 17.02
CA LYS A 297 2.10 11.24 18.46
C LYS A 297 0.84 10.65 19.07
N LYS A 298 -0.34 10.94 18.51
CA LYS A 298 -1.61 10.42 19.03
C LYS A 298 -1.68 8.89 19.02
N CYS A 299 -1.06 8.24 18.04
CA CYS A 299 -0.93 6.79 18.00
C CYS A 299 -0.21 6.28 19.25
N ASN A 300 0.97 6.83 19.55
CA ASN A 300 1.76 6.41 20.71
C ASN A 300 1.12 6.81 22.04
N ASP A 301 0.53 8.01 22.14
CA ASP A 301 -0.21 8.43 23.34
C ASP A 301 -1.29 7.40 23.69
N TRP A 302 -2.07 6.96 22.69
CA TRP A 302 -3.12 5.96 22.91
C TRP A 302 -2.58 4.55 23.21
N LEU A 303 -1.48 4.13 22.58
CA LEU A 303 -0.83 2.85 22.90
C LEU A 303 -0.37 2.83 24.38
N ILE A 304 0.29 3.91 24.83
CA ILE A 304 0.76 4.06 26.20
C ILE A 304 -0.42 4.04 27.19
N GLU A 305 -1.50 4.77 26.92
CA GLU A 305 -2.72 4.77 27.73
C GLU A 305 -3.33 3.37 27.86
N ASN A 306 -3.15 2.50 26.86
CA ASN A 306 -3.63 1.12 26.85
C ASN A 306 -2.54 0.09 27.22
N LYS A 307 -1.43 0.54 27.84
CA LYS A 307 -0.33 -0.30 28.36
C LYS A 307 0.41 -1.10 27.27
N GLU A 308 0.44 -0.58 26.05
CA GLU A 308 1.25 -1.11 24.95
C GLU A 308 2.51 -0.27 24.78
N ASP A 309 3.62 -0.90 24.39
CA ASP A 309 4.84 -0.17 24.09
C ASP A 309 4.62 0.74 22.86
N PRO A 310 5.10 2.00 22.89
CA PRO A 310 5.00 2.91 21.76
C PRO A 310 5.80 2.40 20.55
N ILE A 311 5.51 2.96 19.39
CA ILE A 311 6.23 2.67 18.14
C ILE A 311 7.35 3.70 17.97
N ASP A 312 8.58 3.23 17.73
CA ASP A 312 9.70 4.08 17.33
C ASP A 312 9.59 4.41 15.84
N TRP A 313 9.16 5.65 15.58
CA TRP A 313 8.96 6.18 14.23
C TRP A 313 10.27 6.63 13.58
N ALA A 314 11.41 6.65 14.30
CA ALA A 314 12.70 6.96 13.71
C ALA A 314 13.11 5.89 12.70
N LEU A 315 13.80 6.31 11.64
CA LEU A 315 14.31 5.42 10.58
C LEU A 315 15.83 5.52 10.41
N VAL A 316 16.48 6.47 11.08
CA VAL A 316 17.93 6.62 11.11
C VAL A 316 18.49 5.75 12.22
N GLU A 317 19.56 5.00 11.91
CA GLU A 317 20.25 4.17 12.91
C GLU A 317 20.80 5.05 14.04
N GLY A 318 20.53 4.68 15.29
CA GLY A 318 20.93 5.46 16.47
C GLY A 318 20.00 6.63 16.83
N ASN A 319 19.09 7.05 15.95
CA ASN A 319 18.03 8.01 16.31
C ASN A 319 16.91 7.26 17.03
N VAL A 320 16.65 7.65 18.28
CA VAL A 320 15.55 7.12 19.11
C VAL A 320 14.70 8.31 19.53
N ILE A 321 13.42 8.30 19.16
CA ILE A 321 12.47 9.36 19.50
C ILE A 321 12.14 9.32 20.99
N ASN A 322 12.32 10.44 21.70
CA ASN A 322 11.93 10.55 23.11
C ASN A 322 10.46 10.97 23.23
N TYR A 323 9.59 10.03 23.62
CA TYR A 323 8.14 10.28 23.73
C TYR A 323 7.71 11.23 24.86
N HIS A 324 8.61 11.54 25.79
CA HIS A 324 8.31 12.33 26.99
C HIS A 324 8.68 13.82 26.87
N LYS A 325 9.18 14.26 25.71
CA LYS A 325 9.53 15.67 25.44
C LYS A 325 8.50 16.34 24.55
#